data_AF-A0A7C6J197-F1
#
_entry.id   AF-A0A7C6J197-F1
#
_cell.length_a   1.000
_cell.length_b   1.000
_cell.length_c   1.000
_cell.angle_alpha   90.00
_cell.angle_beta   90.00
_cell.angle_gamma   90.00
#
_symmetry.space_group_name_H-M   'P 1'
#
loop_
_entity.id
_entity.type
_entity.pdbx_description
1 polymer ?
#
loop_
_entity_poly.entity_id
_entity_poly.type
_entity_poly.pdbx_seq_one_letter_code
_entity_poly.pdbx_strand_id
1 'polypeptide(L)'
;MSGNDLEALMLEADQLAEKQEFDRAEELYLEAANKGEIIAFIKVGDLHTKRGYLRVAKKYYERAYQVNPYDPKIINELKKRGFTDFDLDSLIKTKKMSRSKNNKYNQLNNKKLMRKNCFSSDIEACAHTLWLVTRLLAVIMIIPSFILLFTSIEQKVEIFIYAILGAVTTVIGGWVAKTLIIGFGVIVRNNENQINEREQNEK
;
A
#
# COMPACT_ATOMS: atom_id res chain seq x y z
N MET A 1 2.33 28.59 10.96
CA MET A 1 1.05 29.21 10.53
C MET A 1 0.03 28.11 10.36
N SER A 2 -1.18 28.32 10.85
CA SER A 2 -2.26 27.33 10.75
C SER A 2 -2.93 27.45 9.38
N GLY A 3 -3.46 26.35 8.83
CA GLY A 3 -4.19 26.40 7.54
C GLY A 3 -5.37 27.38 7.53
N ASN A 4 -5.92 27.67 8.71
CA ASN A 4 -7.04 28.59 8.92
C ASN A 4 -6.69 30.04 8.54
N ASP A 5 -5.43 30.46 8.72
CA ASP A 5 -5.00 31.84 8.43
C ASP A 5 -4.97 32.10 6.90
N LEU A 6 -4.67 31.07 6.12
CA LEU A 6 -4.60 31.12 4.66
C LEU A 6 -6.00 31.15 4.03
N GLU A 7 -6.91 30.34 4.59
CA GLU A 7 -8.30 30.27 4.17
C GLU A 7 -9.04 31.59 4.45
N ALA A 8 -8.79 32.20 5.61
CA ALA A 8 -9.34 33.52 5.94
C ALA A 8 -8.91 34.61 4.94
N LEU A 9 -7.61 34.65 4.58
CA LEU A 9 -7.10 35.60 3.58
C LEU A 9 -7.73 35.41 2.21
N MET A 10 -7.86 34.16 1.77
CA MET A 10 -8.49 33.84 0.49
C MET A 10 -9.97 34.25 0.46
N LEU A 11 -10.70 34.02 1.57
CA LEU A 11 -12.10 34.39 1.70
C LEU A 11 -12.30 35.91 1.67
N GLU A 12 -11.48 36.65 2.40
CA GLU A 12 -11.50 38.12 2.40
C GLU A 12 -11.18 38.69 1.02
N ALA A 13 -10.17 38.14 0.35
CA ALA A 13 -9.81 38.54 -1.01
C ALA A 13 -10.95 38.27 -2.01
N ASP A 14 -11.67 37.15 -1.87
CA ASP A 14 -12.85 36.84 -2.68
C ASP A 14 -13.97 37.88 -2.45
N GLN A 15 -14.24 38.27 -1.19
CA GLN A 15 -15.24 39.30 -0.87
C GLN A 15 -14.89 40.68 -1.45
N LEU A 16 -13.61 41.07 -1.38
CA LEU A 16 -13.14 42.32 -1.98
C LEU A 16 -13.24 42.28 -3.50
N ALA A 17 -12.93 41.14 -4.12
CA ALA A 17 -13.08 40.94 -5.55
C ALA A 17 -14.54 41.05 -6.01
N GLU A 18 -15.50 40.55 -5.20
CA GLU A 18 -16.94 40.71 -5.46
C GLU A 18 -17.38 42.17 -5.37
N LYS A 19 -16.83 42.93 -4.41
CA LYS A 19 -17.03 44.38 -4.27
C LYS A 19 -16.29 45.22 -5.32
N GLN A 20 -15.55 44.58 -6.23
CA GLN A 20 -14.71 45.22 -7.23
C GLN A 20 -13.56 46.06 -6.63
N GLU A 21 -13.21 45.83 -5.36
CA GLU A 21 -12.02 46.39 -4.69
C GLU A 21 -10.77 45.57 -5.09
N PHE A 22 -10.54 45.50 -6.39
CA PHE A 22 -9.59 44.57 -7.00
C PHE A 22 -8.13 44.79 -6.57
N ASP A 23 -7.72 46.01 -6.22
CA ASP A 23 -6.34 46.28 -5.78
C ASP A 23 -6.07 45.65 -4.41
N ARG A 24 -7.00 45.82 -3.47
CA ARG A 24 -6.91 45.18 -2.14
C ARG A 24 -7.04 43.66 -2.24
N ALA A 25 -7.93 43.18 -3.12
CA ALA A 25 -8.04 41.74 -3.38
C ALA A 25 -6.73 41.16 -3.94
N GLU A 26 -6.07 41.86 -4.86
CA GLU A 26 -4.79 41.44 -5.42
C GLU A 26 -3.70 41.37 -4.33
N GLU A 27 -3.61 42.35 -3.44
CA GLU A 27 -2.67 42.34 -2.31
C GLU A 27 -2.84 41.10 -1.42
N LEU A 28 -4.07 40.80 -1.01
CA LEU A 28 -4.36 39.65 -0.17
C LEU A 28 -4.09 38.31 -0.87
N TYR A 29 -4.42 38.19 -2.16
CA TYR A 29 -4.05 37.00 -2.92
C TYR A 29 -2.54 36.84 -3.08
N LEU A 30 -1.80 37.93 -3.30
CA LEU A 30 -0.34 37.86 -3.37
C LEU A 30 0.26 37.50 -2.01
N GLU A 31 -0.32 37.96 -0.91
CA GLU A 31 0.07 37.52 0.43
C GLU A 31 -0.19 36.02 0.64
N ALA A 32 -1.37 35.52 0.25
CA ALA A 32 -1.68 34.09 0.30
C ALA A 32 -0.70 33.28 -0.57
N ALA A 33 -0.37 33.78 -1.77
CA ALA A 33 0.60 33.16 -2.66
C ALA A 33 2.01 33.10 -2.05
N ASN A 34 2.45 34.18 -1.41
CA ASN A 34 3.74 34.24 -0.70
C ASN A 34 3.79 33.27 0.48
N LYS A 35 2.64 32.96 1.08
CA LYS A 35 2.48 31.95 2.14
C LYS A 35 2.35 30.52 1.61
N GLY A 36 2.32 30.32 0.29
CA GLY A 36 2.31 29.01 -0.37
C GLY A 36 0.97 28.61 -1.00
N GLU A 37 -0.05 29.48 -0.99
CA GLU A 37 -1.32 29.21 -1.69
C GLU A 37 -1.18 29.46 -3.19
N ILE A 38 -0.83 28.43 -3.95
CA ILE A 38 -0.54 28.60 -5.38
C ILE A 38 -1.81 28.99 -6.18
N ILE A 39 -3.00 28.61 -5.70
CA ILE A 39 -4.28 28.97 -6.34
C ILE A 39 -4.48 30.49 -6.33
N ALA A 40 -3.89 31.19 -5.36
CA ALA A 40 -4.00 32.63 -5.27
C ALA A 40 -3.40 33.34 -6.51
N PHE A 41 -2.36 32.79 -7.15
CA PHE A 41 -1.87 33.31 -8.43
C PHE A 41 -2.92 33.20 -9.56
N ILE A 42 -3.72 32.14 -9.57
CA ILE A 42 -4.81 31.98 -10.54
C ILE A 42 -5.89 33.03 -10.27
N LYS A 43 -6.21 33.28 -9.00
CA LYS A 43 -7.19 34.32 -8.61
C LYS A 43 -6.73 35.73 -8.99
N VAL A 44 -5.45 36.06 -8.83
CA VAL A 44 -4.88 37.32 -9.34
C VAL A 44 -5.00 37.39 -10.87
N GLY A 45 -4.73 36.29 -11.56
CA GLY A 45 -4.98 36.19 -13.00
C GLY A 45 -6.43 36.49 -13.37
N ASP A 46 -7.40 35.96 -12.61
CA ASP A 46 -8.83 36.19 -12.83
C ASP A 46 -9.23 37.66 -12.62
N LEU A 47 -8.67 38.31 -11.60
CA LEU A 47 -8.85 39.74 -11.36
C LEU A 47 -8.41 40.57 -12.57
N HIS A 48 -7.22 40.28 -13.11
CA HIS A 48 -6.70 40.98 -14.28
C HIS A 48 -7.50 40.66 -15.55
N THR A 49 -8.01 39.43 -15.70
CA THR A 49 -8.92 39.08 -16.79
C THR A 49 -10.21 39.90 -16.71
N LYS A 50 -10.82 40.03 -15.53
CA LYS A 50 -12.03 40.85 -15.32
C LYS A 50 -11.80 42.33 -15.63
N ARG A 51 -10.59 42.82 -15.39
CA ARG A 51 -10.14 44.20 -15.72
C ARG A 51 -9.75 44.39 -17.20
N GLY A 52 -9.71 43.33 -18.01
CA GLY A 52 -9.30 43.36 -19.42
C GLY A 52 -7.78 43.32 -19.64
N TYR A 53 -6.98 43.16 -18.58
CA TYR A 53 -5.51 43.09 -18.64
C TYR A 53 -5.01 41.67 -18.94
N LEU A 54 -5.43 41.12 -20.09
CA LEU A 54 -5.16 39.72 -20.47
C LEU A 54 -3.66 39.35 -20.48
N ARG A 55 -2.79 40.29 -20.87
CA ARG A 55 -1.33 40.07 -20.87
C ARG A 55 -0.77 39.89 -19.45
N VAL A 56 -1.31 40.63 -18.49
CA VAL A 56 -0.92 40.54 -17.08
C VAL A 56 -1.49 39.26 -16.48
N ALA A 57 -2.75 38.94 -16.77
CA ALA A 57 -3.39 37.70 -16.34
C ALA A 57 -2.60 36.46 -16.78
N LYS A 58 -2.17 36.41 -18.05
CA LYS A 58 -1.35 35.32 -18.59
C LYS A 58 -0.07 35.09 -17.79
N LYS A 59 0.64 36.15 -17.40
CA LYS A 59 1.87 36.04 -16.59
C LYS A 59 1.61 35.39 -15.23
N TYR A 60 0.48 35.69 -14.60
CA TYR A 60 0.13 35.10 -13.31
C TYR A 60 -0.27 33.63 -13.44
N TYR A 61 -1.00 33.26 -14.50
CA TYR A 61 -1.27 31.86 -14.83
C TYR A 61 0.02 31.07 -15.10
N GLU A 62 0.95 31.64 -15.86
CA GLU A 62 2.29 31.08 -16.09
C GLU A 62 3.05 30.88 -14.78
N ARG A 63 3.00 31.87 -13.88
CA ARG A 63 3.66 31.79 -12.58
C ARG A 63 3.07 30.69 -11.70
N ALA A 64 1.74 30.55 -11.65
CA ALA A 64 1.08 29.47 -10.93
C ALA A 64 1.57 28.09 -11.41
N TYR A 65 1.69 27.94 -12.73
CA TYR A 65 2.22 26.73 -13.35
C TYR A 65 3.72 26.53 -13.10
N GLN A 66 4.55 27.56 -13.16
CA GLN A 66 5.99 27.45 -12.87
C GLN A 66 6.26 27.04 -11.43
N VAL A 67 5.46 27.54 -10.47
CA VAL A 67 5.61 27.18 -9.05
C VAL A 67 5.25 25.72 -8.80
N ASN A 68 4.19 25.21 -9.44
CA ASN A 68 3.81 23.80 -9.31
C ASN A 68 3.23 23.23 -10.60
N PRO A 69 4.10 22.82 -11.55
CA PRO A 69 3.69 22.45 -12.91
C PRO A 69 2.92 21.12 -12.95
N TYR A 70 2.99 20.31 -11.90
CA TYR A 70 2.41 18.96 -11.88
C TYR A 70 1.09 18.86 -11.11
N ASP A 71 0.64 19.95 -10.48
CA ASP A 71 -0.60 19.98 -9.71
C ASP A 71 -1.81 19.83 -10.64
N PRO A 72 -2.59 18.74 -10.51
CA PRO A 72 -3.78 18.55 -11.35
C PRO A 72 -4.82 19.66 -11.15
N LYS A 73 -4.87 20.31 -9.97
CA LYS A 73 -5.80 21.41 -9.70
C LYS A 73 -5.45 22.63 -10.55
N ILE A 74 -4.18 23.03 -10.56
CA ILE A 74 -3.68 24.15 -11.37
C ILE A 74 -3.90 23.87 -12.86
N ILE A 75 -3.48 22.69 -13.32
CA ILE A 75 -3.66 22.26 -14.72
C ILE A 75 -5.14 22.34 -15.15
N ASN A 76 -6.06 21.84 -14.33
CA ASN A 76 -7.48 21.85 -14.66
C ASN A 76 -8.06 23.27 -14.66
N GLU A 77 -7.67 24.12 -13.71
CA GLU A 77 -8.10 25.51 -13.65
C GLU A 77 -7.60 26.33 -14.84
N LEU A 78 -6.34 26.13 -15.28
CA LEU A 78 -5.79 26.78 -16.46
C LEU A 78 -6.49 26.32 -17.75
N LYS A 79 -6.79 25.01 -17.86
CA LYS A 79 -7.53 24.45 -18.99
C LYS A 79 -8.94 25.03 -19.11
N LYS A 80 -9.67 25.21 -18.00
CA LYS A 80 -11.00 25.84 -17.99
C LYS A 80 -10.98 27.25 -18.58
N ARG A 81 -9.84 27.95 -18.46
CA ARG A 81 -9.62 29.32 -18.94
C ARG A 81 -9.05 29.40 -20.36
N GLY A 82 -8.94 28.25 -21.05
CA GLY A 82 -8.45 28.17 -22.42
C GLY A 82 -6.92 28.19 -22.56
N PHE A 83 -6.17 28.06 -21.47
CA PHE A 83 -4.71 27.98 -21.53
C PHE A 83 -4.25 26.53 -21.64
N THR A 84 -4.20 26.02 -22.88
CA THR A 84 -3.77 24.65 -23.20
C THR A 84 -2.36 24.57 -23.79
N ASP A 85 -1.81 25.71 -24.22
CA ASP A 85 -0.51 25.85 -24.91
C ASP A 85 0.71 25.90 -23.99
N PHE A 86 0.53 25.96 -22.67
CA PHE A 86 1.62 25.53 -21.79
C PHE A 86 1.96 24.11 -22.20
N ASP A 87 3.22 23.70 -22.33
CA ASP A 87 3.67 22.36 -22.74
C ASP A 87 3.16 21.23 -21.80
N LEU A 88 1.85 21.14 -21.60
CA LEU A 88 1.11 20.22 -20.75
C LEU A 88 1.18 18.83 -21.35
N ASP A 89 1.30 18.70 -22.67
CA ASP A 89 1.45 17.42 -23.36
C ASP A 89 2.77 16.72 -22.98
N SER A 90 3.86 17.49 -22.86
CA SER A 90 5.14 17.01 -22.30
C SER A 90 4.98 16.58 -20.83
N LEU A 91 4.23 17.34 -20.04
CA LEU A 91 3.98 17.03 -18.61
C LEU A 91 3.03 15.85 -18.38
N ILE A 92 1.98 15.67 -19.20
CA ILE A 92 1.05 14.55 -19.10
C ILE A 92 1.78 13.25 -19.47
N LYS A 93 2.65 13.30 -20.49
CA LYS A 93 3.52 12.18 -20.88
C LYS A 93 4.49 11.79 -19.77
N THR A 94 5.15 12.75 -19.14
CA THR A 94 6.04 12.48 -17.99
C THR A 94 5.26 11.97 -16.77
N LYS A 95 4.08 12.51 -16.46
CA LYS A 95 3.22 12.03 -15.35
C LYS A 95 2.67 10.62 -15.56
N LYS A 96 2.29 10.24 -16.79
CA LYS A 96 1.95 8.85 -17.14
C LYS A 96 3.15 7.92 -16.90
N MET A 97 4.35 8.34 -17.30
CA MET A 97 5.59 7.61 -17.03
C MET A 97 5.92 7.52 -15.53
N SER A 98 5.77 8.60 -14.78
CA SER A 98 6.06 8.64 -13.33
C SER A 98 5.03 7.85 -12.53
N ARG A 99 3.74 7.92 -12.87
CA ARG A 99 2.69 7.06 -12.28
C ARG A 99 2.92 5.58 -12.60
N SER A 100 3.33 5.26 -13.83
CA SER A 100 3.72 3.90 -14.22
C SER A 100 4.92 3.40 -13.40
N LYS A 101 5.98 4.21 -13.25
CA LYS A 101 7.14 3.90 -12.40
C LYS A 101 6.77 3.76 -10.93
N ASN A 102 5.92 4.62 -10.39
CA ASN A 102 5.51 4.58 -8.98
C ASN A 102 4.60 3.38 -8.69
N ASN A 103 3.67 3.04 -9.60
CA ASN A 103 2.91 1.79 -9.53
C ASN A 103 3.82 0.57 -9.62
N LYS A 104 4.83 0.58 -10.50
CA LYS A 104 5.80 -0.51 -10.62
C LYS A 104 6.67 -0.63 -9.38
N TYR A 105 7.11 0.47 -8.77
CA TYR A 105 7.85 0.49 -7.51
C TYR A 105 7.00 -0.01 -6.33
N ASN A 106 5.75 0.45 -6.23
CA ASN A 106 4.80 -0.01 -5.21
C ASN A 106 4.45 -1.49 -5.38
N GLN A 107 4.26 -1.97 -6.62
CA GLN A 107 4.11 -3.40 -6.90
C GLN A 107 5.38 -4.18 -6.52
N LEU A 108 6.59 -3.67 -6.82
CA LEU A 108 7.85 -4.34 -6.49
C LEU A 108 8.07 -4.41 -4.97
N ASN A 109 7.75 -3.34 -4.24
CA ASN A 109 7.84 -3.30 -2.78
C ASN A 109 6.78 -4.18 -2.13
N ASN A 110 5.53 -4.19 -2.62
CA ASN A 110 4.51 -5.12 -2.15
C ASN A 110 4.91 -6.56 -2.42
N LYS A 111 5.53 -6.86 -3.57
CA LYS A 111 6.04 -8.19 -3.89
C LYS A 111 7.23 -8.59 -2.99
N LYS A 112 8.10 -7.64 -2.64
CA LYS A 112 9.19 -7.87 -1.67
C LYS A 112 8.65 -8.07 -0.24
N LEU A 113 7.62 -7.33 0.15
CA LEU A 113 6.96 -7.44 1.46
C LEU A 113 6.23 -8.78 1.59
N MET A 114 5.49 -9.20 0.56
CA MET A 114 4.87 -10.53 0.47
C MET A 114 5.90 -11.66 0.58
N ARG A 115 7.05 -11.54 -0.09
CA ARG A 115 8.15 -12.54 0.05
C ARG A 115 8.72 -12.60 1.45
N LYS A 116 8.88 -11.45 2.13
CA LYS A 116 9.38 -11.41 3.52
C LYS A 116 8.36 -12.01 4.50
N ASN A 117 7.07 -11.72 4.32
CA ASN A 117 6.02 -12.25 5.19
C ASN A 117 5.78 -13.76 4.97
N CYS A 118 5.91 -14.26 3.74
CA CYS A 118 5.92 -15.71 3.49
C CYS A 118 7.13 -16.39 4.17
N PHE A 119 8.30 -15.73 4.11
CA PHE A 119 9.50 -16.26 4.74
C PHE A 119 9.41 -16.29 6.27
N SER A 120 8.72 -15.34 6.90
CA SER A 120 8.52 -15.35 8.35
C SER A 120 7.47 -16.37 8.79
N SER A 121 6.37 -16.54 8.04
CA SER A 121 5.33 -17.52 8.38
C SER A 121 5.83 -18.96 8.35
N ASP A 122 6.70 -19.28 7.39
CA ASP A 122 7.26 -20.63 7.26
C ASP A 122 8.27 -20.94 8.39
N ILE A 123 9.02 -19.94 8.86
CA ILE A 123 9.95 -20.09 10.00
C ILE A 123 9.19 -20.30 11.31
N GLU A 124 8.11 -19.55 11.55
CA GLU A 124 7.30 -19.71 12.77
C GLU A 124 6.60 -21.07 12.82
N ALA A 125 6.10 -21.57 11.68
CA ALA A 125 5.53 -22.91 11.58
C ALA A 125 6.59 -24.02 11.79
N CYS A 126 7.81 -23.84 11.26
CA CYS A 126 8.93 -24.76 11.48
C CYS A 126 9.42 -24.77 12.94
N ALA A 127 9.47 -23.62 13.61
CA ALA A 127 9.87 -23.54 15.01
C ALA A 127 8.87 -24.26 15.95
N HIS A 128 7.57 -24.09 15.70
CA HIS A 128 6.52 -24.73 16.50
C HIS A 128 6.53 -26.27 16.35
N THR A 129 6.78 -26.76 15.13
CA THR A 129 6.88 -28.20 14.86
C THR A 129 8.15 -28.80 15.46
N LEU A 130 9.30 -28.12 15.37
CA LEU A 130 10.54 -28.57 16.00
C LEU A 130 10.44 -28.62 17.53
N TRP A 131 9.78 -27.63 18.14
CA TRP A 131 9.53 -27.60 19.59
C TRP A 131 8.59 -28.73 20.04
N LEU A 132 7.54 -29.02 19.28
CA LEU A 132 6.64 -30.15 19.56
C LEU A 132 7.36 -31.50 19.43
N VAL A 133 8.16 -31.70 18.39
CA VAL A 133 8.90 -32.95 18.16
C VAL A 133 9.93 -33.20 19.26
N THR A 134 10.69 -32.18 19.66
CA THR A 134 11.67 -32.32 20.76
C THR A 134 10.99 -32.66 22.10
N ARG A 135 9.82 -32.07 22.39
CA ARG A 135 9.05 -32.40 23.60
C ARG A 135 8.48 -33.81 23.57
N LEU A 136 8.04 -34.28 22.40
CA LEU A 136 7.48 -35.63 22.22
C LEU A 136 8.57 -36.71 22.33
N LEU A 137 9.76 -36.47 21.77
CA LEU A 137 10.93 -37.35 21.93
C LEU A 137 11.39 -37.45 23.38
N ALA A 138 11.38 -36.33 24.13
CA ALA A 138 11.71 -36.34 25.55
C ALA A 138 10.75 -37.22 26.36
N VAL A 139 9.44 -37.16 26.08
CA VAL A 139 8.43 -38.01 26.73
C VAL A 139 8.67 -39.49 26.39
N ILE A 140 8.95 -39.82 25.12
CA ILE A 140 9.26 -41.19 24.69
C ILE A 140 10.48 -41.76 25.40
N MET A 141 11.50 -40.95 25.68
CA MET A 141 12.69 -41.40 26.39
C MET A 141 12.47 -41.63 27.90
N ILE A 142 11.52 -40.95 28.52
CA ILE A 142 11.22 -41.07 29.95
C ILE A 142 10.33 -42.30 30.23
N ILE A 143 9.46 -42.66 29.29
CA ILE A 143 8.52 -43.79 29.41
C ILE A 143 9.20 -45.14 29.71
N PRO A 144 10.27 -45.59 29.03
CA PRO A 144 10.88 -46.90 29.32
C PRO A 144 11.52 -46.98 30.71
N SER A 145 12.02 -45.86 31.25
CA SER A 145 12.57 -45.81 32.61
C SER A 145 11.47 -45.95 33.68
N PHE A 146 10.26 -45.46 33.38
CA PHE A 146 9.08 -45.60 34.25
C PHE A 146 8.42 -46.98 34.14
N ILE A 147 8.46 -47.61 32.95
CA ILE A 147 7.92 -48.97 32.74
C ILE A 147 8.74 -50.00 33.53
N LEU A 148 10.07 -49.85 33.61
CA LEU A 148 10.94 -50.73 34.40
C LEU A 148 10.72 -50.65 35.92
N LEU A 149 10.06 -49.59 36.42
CA LEU A 149 9.63 -49.46 37.82
C LEU A 149 8.32 -50.19 38.12
N PHE A 150 7.56 -50.59 37.11
CA PHE A 150 6.24 -51.21 37.24
C PHE A 150 6.21 -52.71 36.89
N THR A 151 7.32 -53.30 36.44
CA THR A 151 7.39 -54.74 36.07
C THR A 151 7.40 -55.71 37.26
N SER A 152 6.92 -55.30 38.44
CA SER A 152 6.73 -56.21 39.57
C SER A 152 5.31 -56.79 39.68
N ILE A 153 4.41 -56.55 38.71
CA ILE A 153 3.04 -57.10 38.74
C ILE A 153 2.61 -57.56 37.33
N GLU A 154 2.55 -58.90 37.18
CA GLU A 154 1.87 -59.74 36.16
C GLU A 154 2.00 -59.42 34.65
N GLN A 155 2.71 -60.31 33.95
CA GLN A 155 3.09 -60.26 32.52
C GLN A 155 1.95 -60.28 31.46
N LYS A 156 0.68 -60.15 31.82
CA LYS A 156 -0.42 -60.25 30.84
C LYS A 156 -0.86 -58.91 30.22
N VAL A 157 -0.42 -57.78 30.75
CA VAL A 157 -0.89 -56.43 30.33
C VAL A 157 -0.04 -55.82 29.20
N GLU A 158 1.23 -56.20 29.06
CA GLU A 158 2.17 -55.56 28.12
C GLU A 158 1.76 -55.74 26.64
N ILE A 159 1.27 -56.91 26.25
CA ILE A 159 0.87 -57.20 24.87
C ILE A 159 -0.30 -56.30 24.44
N PHE A 160 -1.21 -55.98 25.37
CA PHE A 160 -2.37 -55.14 25.09
C PHE A 160 -1.98 -53.67 24.91
N ILE A 161 -0.98 -53.19 25.64
CA ILE A 161 -0.47 -51.82 25.52
C ILE A 161 0.24 -51.62 24.17
N TYR A 162 1.10 -52.56 23.75
CA TYR A 162 1.79 -52.46 22.45
C TYR A 162 0.82 -52.52 21.26
N ALA A 163 -0.27 -53.29 21.36
CA ALA A 163 -1.31 -53.32 20.32
C ALA A 163 -2.04 -51.96 20.19
N ILE A 164 -2.37 -51.32 21.31
CA ILE A 164 -3.02 -49.99 21.31
C ILE A 164 -2.05 -48.92 20.78
N LEU A 165 -0.77 -48.97 21.17
CA LEU A 165 0.23 -48.01 20.69
C LEU A 165 0.43 -48.11 19.16
N GLY A 166 0.45 -49.32 18.61
CA GLY A 166 0.53 -49.55 17.16
C GLY A 166 -0.69 -48.97 16.40
N ALA A 167 -1.89 -49.15 16.94
CA ALA A 167 -3.11 -48.58 16.35
C ALA A 167 -3.12 -47.04 16.38
N VAL A 168 -2.60 -46.41 17.43
CA VAL A 168 -2.54 -44.95 17.53
C VAL A 168 -1.54 -44.36 16.52
N THR A 169 -0.38 -44.98 16.33
CA THR A 169 0.63 -44.47 15.37
C THR A 169 0.17 -44.51 13.91
N THR A 170 -0.63 -45.52 13.52
CA THR A 170 -1.16 -45.63 12.14
C THR A 170 -2.24 -44.60 11.85
N VAL A 171 -3.10 -44.28 12.81
CA VAL A 171 -4.13 -43.25 12.67
C VAL A 171 -3.52 -41.84 12.56
N ILE A 172 -2.49 -41.55 13.37
CA ILE A 172 -1.80 -40.25 13.34
C ILE A 172 -1.02 -40.08 12.03
N GLY A 173 -0.32 -41.13 11.56
CA GLY A 173 0.41 -41.09 10.29
C GLY A 173 -0.49 -40.80 9.09
N GLY A 174 -1.70 -41.37 9.06
CA GLY A 174 -2.69 -41.11 8.01
C GLY A 174 -3.20 -39.67 7.99
N TRP A 175 -3.41 -39.05 9.16
CA TRP A 175 -3.84 -37.65 9.27
C TRP A 175 -2.77 -36.68 8.78
N VAL A 176 -1.50 -36.92 9.12
CA VAL A 176 -0.37 -36.08 8.70
C VAL A 176 -0.14 -36.15 7.18
N ALA A 177 -0.30 -37.33 6.57
CA ALA A 177 -0.18 -37.46 5.12
C ALA A 177 -1.30 -36.69 4.37
N LYS A 178 -2.52 -36.71 4.91
CA LYS A 178 -3.68 -36.07 4.27
C LYS A 178 -3.60 -34.54 4.32
N THR A 179 -3.08 -33.97 5.41
CA THR A 179 -2.89 -32.52 5.54
C THR A 179 -1.77 -32.00 4.64
N LEU A 180 -0.68 -32.75 4.47
CA LEU A 180 0.41 -32.39 3.56
C LEU A 180 -0.02 -32.37 2.08
N ILE A 181 -0.84 -33.34 1.65
CA ILE A 181 -1.34 -33.40 0.26
C ILE A 181 -2.28 -32.22 -0.05
N ILE A 182 -3.17 -31.88 0.88
CA ILE A 182 -4.10 -30.76 0.71
C ILE A 182 -3.34 -29.43 0.66
N GLY A 183 -2.33 -29.24 1.53
CA GLY A 183 -1.48 -28.05 1.54
C GLY A 183 -0.72 -27.85 0.22
N PHE A 184 -0.07 -28.91 -0.29
CA PHE A 184 0.67 -28.84 -1.55
C PHE A 184 -0.25 -28.57 -2.76
N GLY A 185 -1.44 -29.17 -2.80
CA GLY A 185 -2.40 -28.99 -3.89
C GLY A 185 -2.98 -27.58 -4.01
N VAL A 186 -3.09 -26.85 -2.90
CA VAL A 186 -3.55 -25.45 -2.88
C VAL A 186 -2.45 -24.50 -3.35
N ILE A 187 -1.19 -24.77 -2.99
CA ILE A 187 -0.04 -23.94 -3.37
C ILE A 187 0.20 -23.99 -4.89
N VAL A 188 0.09 -25.17 -5.51
CA VAL A 188 0.29 -25.33 -6.97
C VAL A 188 -0.80 -24.61 -7.76
N ARG A 189 -2.07 -24.76 -7.38
CA ARG A 189 -3.21 -24.13 -8.08
C ARG A 189 -3.18 -22.60 -8.05
N ASN A 190 -2.68 -22.02 -6.95
CA ASN A 190 -2.57 -20.57 -6.82
C ASN A 190 -1.47 -19.98 -7.72
N ASN A 191 -0.42 -20.75 -7.99
CA ASN A 191 0.67 -20.33 -8.89
C ASN A 191 0.27 -20.36 -10.37
N GLU A 192 -0.51 -21.36 -10.81
CA GLU A 192 -1.00 -21.41 -12.20
C GLU A 192 -1.94 -20.24 -12.54
N ASN A 193 -2.84 -19.89 -11.63
CA ASN A 193 -3.77 -18.77 -11.85
C ASN A 193 -3.04 -17.42 -12.03
N GLN A 194 -1.96 -17.18 -11.27
CA GLN A 194 -1.17 -15.96 -11.40
C GLN A 194 -0.31 -15.88 -12.67
N ILE A 195 -0.02 -17.01 -13.31
CA ILE A 195 0.69 -17.04 -14.59
C ILE A 195 -0.30 -16.71 -15.72
N ASN A 196 -1.48 -17.31 -15.71
CA ASN A 196 -2.53 -17.06 -16.71
C ASN A 196 -3.01 -15.60 -16.73
N GLU A 197 -3.12 -14.94 -15.57
CA GLU A 197 -3.49 -13.51 -15.51
C GLU A 197 -2.41 -12.57 -16.07
N ARG A 198 -1.14 -12.97 -16.09
CA ARG A 198 -0.07 -12.13 -16.67
C ARG A 198 -0.05 -12.22 -18.19
N GLU A 199 -0.32 -13.39 -18.75
CA GLU A 199 -0.34 -13.59 -20.20
C GLU A 199 -1.53 -12.91 -20.89
N GLN A 200 -2.66 -12.71 -20.18
CA GLN A 200 -3.80 -11.96 -20.71
C GLN A 200 -3.62 -10.44 -20.67
N ASN A 201 -2.75 -9.92 -19.80
CA ASN A 201 -2.49 -8.48 -19.69
C ASN A 201 -1.38 -7.98 -20.66
N GLU A 202 -0.77 -8.89 -21.43
CA GLU A 202 0.28 -8.58 -22.42
C GLU A 202 -0.17 -8.77 -23.88
N LYS A 203 -1.44 -9.12 -24.13
CA LYS A 203 -2.07 -9.17 -25.47
C LYS A 203 -3.07 -8.03 -25.66
#